data_AF-A0A252D4S7-F1
#
_entry.id   AF-A0A252D4S7-F1
#
_cell.length_a   1.000
_cell.length_b   1.000
_cell.length_c   1.000
_cell.angle_alpha   90.00
_cell.angle_beta   90.00
_cell.angle_gamma   90.00
#
_symmetry.space_group_name_H-M   'P 1'
#
loop_
_entity.id
_entity.type
_entity.pdbx_description
1 polymer ?
#
loop_
_entity_poly.entity_id
_entity_poly.type
_entity_poly.pdbx_seq_one_letter_code
_entity_poly.pdbx_strand_id
1 'polypeptide(L)'
;MALLIFRFVTLILVALSMGIAFCHTLELPAKMQYDGALYVRIQNSLYVAFGPPNIGALIEVGAILAAIALTILVRKRRPAFPFTLAGTIFLLLAFPVVFFLFTEPANTVIRQATPQSVPANWMQLRSQWEYSHAARFCLQLIGFSLLLLSVLRETPINHTRDRLTSEQMQLTRE
;
A
#
# COMPACT_ATOMS: atom_id res chain seq x y z
N MET A 1 -13.33 -20.96 -0.28
CA MET A 1 -12.74 -20.39 -1.50
C MET A 1 -12.83 -18.87 -1.56
N ALA A 2 -14.00 -18.25 -1.35
CA ALA A 2 -14.14 -16.79 -1.40
C ALA A 2 -13.12 -15.99 -0.55
N LEU A 3 -12.92 -16.34 0.73
CA LEU A 3 -11.97 -15.61 1.59
C LEU A 3 -10.51 -15.69 1.08
N LEU A 4 -10.11 -16.82 0.48
CA LEU A 4 -8.78 -16.97 -0.09
C LEU A 4 -8.58 -15.98 -1.25
N ILE A 5 -9.59 -15.86 -2.13
CA ILE A 5 -9.60 -14.91 -3.25
C ILE A 5 -9.50 -13.48 -2.72
N PHE A 6 -10.32 -13.12 -1.72
CA PHE A 6 -10.27 -11.79 -1.11
C PHE A 6 -8.91 -11.47 -0.50
N ARG A 7 -8.30 -12.41 0.23
CA ARG A 7 -6.93 -12.24 0.77
C ARG A 7 -5.91 -12.02 -0.35
N PHE A 8 -5.94 -12.89 -1.35
CA PHE A 8 -5.01 -12.84 -2.47
C PHE A 8 -5.12 -11.49 -3.21
N VAL A 9 -6.32 -11.12 -3.63
CA VAL A 9 -6.57 -9.86 -4.35
C VAL A 9 -6.20 -8.65 -3.49
N THR A 10 -6.58 -8.64 -2.21
CA THR A 10 -6.23 -7.55 -1.30
C THR A 10 -4.72 -7.39 -1.17
N LEU A 11 -3.98 -8.48 -0.96
CA LEU A 11 -2.52 -8.44 -0.82
C LEU A 11 -1.84 -7.95 -2.09
N ILE A 12 -2.29 -8.39 -3.28
CA ILE A 12 -1.75 -7.92 -4.56
C ILE A 12 -2.01 -6.42 -4.74
N LEU A 13 -3.23 -5.95 -4.51
CA LEU A 13 -3.57 -4.53 -4.67
C LEU A 13 -2.80 -3.65 -3.69
N VAL A 14 -2.69 -4.06 -2.42
CA VAL A 14 -1.93 -3.32 -1.41
C VAL A 14 -0.43 -3.33 -1.74
N ALA A 15 0.12 -4.45 -2.22
CA ALA A 15 1.53 -4.53 -2.63
C ALA A 15 1.82 -3.60 -3.81
N LEU A 16 0.95 -3.54 -4.82
CA LEU A 16 1.09 -2.61 -5.95
C LEU A 16 0.97 -1.15 -5.50
N SER A 17 0.00 -0.83 -4.65
CA SER A 17 -0.17 0.51 -4.09
C SER A 17 1.03 0.95 -3.24
N MET A 18 1.57 0.04 -2.42
CA MET A 18 2.82 0.26 -1.66
C MET A 18 4.02 0.43 -2.59
N GLY A 19 4.08 -0.34 -3.69
CA GLY A 19 5.14 -0.23 -4.70
C GLY A 19 5.23 1.17 -5.33
N ILE A 20 4.10 1.82 -5.56
CA ILE A 20 4.02 3.21 -6.02
C ILE A 20 4.67 4.18 -5.01
N ALA A 21 4.32 4.08 -3.73
CA ALA A 21 4.92 4.96 -2.72
C ALA A 21 6.41 4.63 -2.50
N PHE A 22 6.77 3.35 -2.60
CA PHE A 22 8.14 2.90 -2.45
C PHE A 22 9.04 3.44 -3.56
N CYS A 23 8.62 3.39 -4.83
CA CYS A 23 9.44 3.92 -5.92
C CYS A 23 9.66 5.43 -5.77
N HIS A 24 8.66 6.20 -5.35
CA HIS A 24 8.85 7.62 -5.03
C HIS A 24 9.83 7.84 -3.87
N THR A 25 9.80 6.99 -2.85
CA THR A 25 10.76 7.05 -1.74
C THR A 25 12.19 6.77 -2.21
N LEU A 26 12.38 5.85 -3.15
CA LEU A 26 13.70 5.56 -3.74
C LEU A 26 14.21 6.70 -4.63
N GLU A 27 13.31 7.43 -5.29
CA GLU A 27 13.64 8.58 -6.13
C GLU A 27 14.01 9.83 -5.31
N LEU A 28 13.55 9.91 -4.05
CA LEU A 28 13.68 11.08 -3.17
C LEU A 28 15.12 11.62 -3.11
N PRO A 29 16.18 10.82 -2.84
CA PRO A 29 17.54 11.35 -2.73
C PRO A 29 18.00 12.08 -3.99
N ALA A 30 17.65 11.56 -5.18
CA ALA A 30 17.98 12.20 -6.46
C ALA A 30 17.13 13.44 -6.70
N LYS A 31 15.81 13.37 -6.49
CA LYS A 31 14.88 14.50 -6.68
C LYS A 31 15.20 15.70 -5.79
N MET A 32 15.79 15.47 -4.62
CA MET A 32 16.24 16.55 -3.73
C MET A 32 17.40 17.37 -4.29
N GLN A 33 18.10 16.87 -5.32
CA GLN A 33 19.20 17.55 -6.01
C GLN A 33 18.76 18.22 -7.32
N TYR A 34 17.57 17.93 -7.83
CA TYR A 34 17.08 18.49 -9.08
C TYR A 34 16.70 19.97 -8.93
N ASP A 35 16.90 20.73 -10.01
CA ASP A 35 16.31 22.04 -10.16
C ASP A 35 14.77 21.96 -10.32
N GLY A 36 14.10 23.09 -10.13
CA GLY A 36 12.64 23.14 -10.18
C GLY A 36 12.05 22.84 -11.56
N ALA A 37 12.76 23.17 -12.64
CA ALA A 37 12.27 22.94 -14.00
C ALA A 37 12.26 21.46 -14.36
N LEU A 38 13.32 20.73 -13.99
CA LEU A 38 13.41 19.28 -14.11
C LEU A 38 12.40 18.59 -13.20
N TYR A 39 12.25 19.05 -11.96
CA TYR A 39 11.27 18.51 -11.02
C TYR A 39 9.85 18.58 -11.60
N VAL A 40 9.41 19.78 -12.01
CA VAL A 40 8.08 19.97 -12.62
C VAL A 40 7.92 19.14 -13.89
N ARG A 41 8.96 19.05 -14.74
CA ARG A 41 8.93 18.22 -15.94
C ARG A 41 8.63 16.76 -15.61
N ILE A 42 9.37 16.18 -14.68
CA ILE A 42 9.19 14.77 -14.28
C ILE A 42 7.80 14.56 -13.70
N GLN A 43 7.34 15.44 -12.81
CA GLN A 43 6.02 15.33 -12.19
C GLN A 43 4.89 15.31 -13.23
N ASN A 44 5.00 16.13 -14.27
CA ASN A 44 3.96 16.29 -15.29
C ASN A 44 4.14 15.37 -16.52
N SER A 45 5.25 14.65 -16.66
CA SER A 45 5.47 13.71 -17.77
C SER A 45 5.56 12.24 -17.33
N LEU A 46 6.32 11.94 -16.29
CA LEU A 46 6.63 10.56 -15.89
C LEU A 46 5.50 9.94 -15.06
N TYR A 47 4.86 10.72 -14.17
CA TYR A 47 3.89 10.18 -13.20
C TYR A 47 2.43 10.32 -13.63
N VAL A 48 2.17 10.56 -14.91
CA VAL A 48 0.80 10.68 -15.44
C VAL A 48 -0.03 9.43 -15.09
N ALA A 49 0.54 8.23 -15.25
CA ALA A 49 -0.15 6.96 -14.98
C ALA A 49 -0.41 6.68 -13.48
N PHE A 50 0.21 7.43 -12.58
CA PHE A 50 0.19 7.18 -11.14
C PHE A 50 -1.04 7.81 -10.47
N GLY A 51 -1.55 8.92 -11.01
CA GLY A 51 -2.72 9.64 -10.50
C GLY A 51 -3.99 9.46 -11.34
N PRO A 52 -5.13 10.02 -10.91
CA PRO A 52 -6.38 9.95 -11.66
C PRO A 52 -6.29 10.62 -13.03
N PRO A 53 -7.02 10.12 -14.05
CA PRO A 53 -7.93 8.98 -14.03
C PRO A 53 -7.24 7.62 -14.29
N ASN A 54 -5.91 7.54 -14.16
CA ASN A 54 -5.13 6.40 -14.59
C ASN A 54 -5.06 5.27 -13.55
N ILE A 55 -4.40 4.18 -13.95
CA ILE A 55 -4.38 2.90 -13.23
C ILE A 55 -3.84 3.00 -11.80
N GLY A 56 -2.88 3.89 -11.51
CA GLY A 56 -2.33 4.05 -10.16
C GLY A 56 -3.40 4.46 -9.13
N ALA A 57 -4.28 5.39 -9.50
CA ALA A 57 -5.40 5.79 -8.66
C ALA A 57 -6.43 4.67 -8.45
N LEU A 58 -6.72 3.90 -9.52
CA LEU A 58 -7.64 2.76 -9.43
C LEU A 58 -7.10 1.65 -8.52
N ILE A 59 -5.79 1.38 -8.58
CA ILE A 59 -5.11 0.42 -7.71
C ILE A 59 -5.20 0.86 -6.25
N GLU A 60 -4.90 2.13 -5.95
CA GLU A 60 -4.92 2.64 -4.57
C GLU A 60 -6.33 2.62 -3.96
N VAL A 61 -7.35 3.08 -4.70
CA VAL A 61 -8.76 3.00 -4.26
C VAL A 61 -9.19 1.53 -4.11
N GLY A 62 -8.84 0.68 -5.07
CA GLY A 62 -9.14 -0.75 -5.02
C GLY A 62 -8.52 -1.44 -3.80
N ALA A 63 -7.29 -1.09 -3.44
CA ALA A 63 -6.59 -1.63 -2.27
C ALA A 63 -7.34 -1.31 -0.97
N ILE A 64 -7.82 -0.06 -0.80
CA ILE A 64 -8.60 0.33 0.38
C ILE A 64 -9.94 -0.40 0.45
N LEU A 65 -10.69 -0.42 -0.66
CA LEU A 65 -11.99 -1.08 -0.69
C LEU A 65 -11.85 -2.58 -0.42
N ALA A 66 -10.83 -3.23 -0.99
CA ALA A 66 -10.54 -4.63 -0.75
C ALA A 66 -10.15 -4.89 0.72
N ALA A 67 -9.32 -4.04 1.32
CA ALA A 67 -8.91 -4.17 2.73
C ALA A 67 -10.08 -3.99 3.71
N ILE A 68 -10.99 -3.03 3.44
CA ILE A 68 -12.23 -2.85 4.22
C ILE A 68 -13.13 -4.08 4.09
N ALA A 69 -13.35 -4.56 2.87
CA ALA A 69 -14.15 -5.75 2.63
C ALA A 69 -13.55 -6.98 3.34
N LEU A 70 -12.23 -7.15 3.27
CA LEU A 70 -11.52 -8.23 3.95
C LEU A 70 -11.69 -8.14 5.47
N THR A 71 -11.57 -6.94 6.06
CA THR A 71 -11.82 -6.70 7.49
C THR A 71 -13.21 -7.16 7.92
N ILE A 72 -14.23 -6.82 7.12
CA ILE A 72 -15.62 -7.26 7.37
C ILE A 72 -15.75 -8.78 7.26
N LEU A 73 -15.12 -9.40 6.26
CA LEU A 73 -15.18 -10.85 6.05
C LEU A 73 -14.50 -11.65 7.17
N VAL A 74 -13.40 -11.14 7.74
CA VAL A 74 -12.68 -11.82 8.82
C VAL A 74 -13.17 -11.44 10.22
N ARG A 75 -14.20 -10.60 10.38
CA ARG A 75 -14.65 -10.06 11.68
C ARG A 75 -14.96 -11.07 12.78
N LYS A 76 -15.36 -12.29 12.41
CA LYS A 76 -15.62 -13.39 13.36
C LYS A 76 -14.41 -14.30 13.60
N ARG A 77 -13.30 -14.08 12.89
CA ARG A 77 -12.06 -14.86 12.97
C ARG A 77 -11.07 -14.17 13.92
N ARG A 78 -11.21 -14.48 15.21
CA ARG A 78 -10.44 -13.90 16.33
C ARG A 78 -8.92 -13.75 16.07
N PRO A 79 -8.18 -14.72 15.50
CA PRO A 79 -6.73 -14.56 15.30
C PRO A 79 -6.35 -13.61 14.15
N ALA A 80 -7.17 -13.51 13.10
CA ALA A 80 -6.88 -12.68 11.93
C ALA A 80 -7.42 -11.25 12.04
N PHE A 81 -8.60 -11.10 12.63
CA PHE A 81 -9.33 -9.83 12.68
C PHE A 81 -8.51 -8.64 13.20
N PRO A 82 -7.83 -8.69 14.37
CA PRO A 82 -7.12 -7.52 14.88
C PRO A 82 -5.99 -7.07 13.95
N PHE A 83 -5.26 -8.02 13.34
CA PHE A 83 -4.21 -7.70 12.37
C PHE A 83 -4.79 -7.11 11.09
N THR A 84 -5.91 -7.66 10.57
CA THR A 84 -6.55 -7.11 9.38
C THR A 84 -7.08 -5.71 9.64
N LEU A 85 -7.78 -5.48 10.75
CA LEU A 85 -8.31 -4.18 11.12
C LEU A 85 -7.19 -3.14 11.29
N ALA A 86 -6.15 -3.48 12.05
CA ALA A 86 -5.00 -2.59 12.24
C ALA A 86 -4.33 -2.28 10.89
N GLY A 87 -4.11 -3.30 10.05
CA GLY A 87 -3.57 -3.13 8.71
C GLY A 87 -4.40 -2.16 7.85
N THR A 88 -5.73 -2.33 7.83
CA THR A 88 -6.65 -1.43 7.13
C THR A 88 -6.61 -0.01 7.68
N ILE A 89 -6.47 0.20 9.00
CA ILE A 89 -6.33 1.54 9.58
C ILE A 89 -5.05 2.22 9.09
N PHE A 90 -3.90 1.53 9.07
CA PHE A 90 -2.66 2.08 8.53
C PHE A 90 -2.77 2.44 7.05
N LEU A 91 -3.47 1.60 6.27
CA LEU A 91 -3.75 1.91 4.87
C LEU A 91 -4.63 3.16 4.73
N LEU A 92 -5.67 3.32 5.56
CA LEU A 92 -6.52 4.52 5.58
C LEU A 92 -5.77 5.79 6.00
N LEU A 93 -4.80 5.67 6.90
CA LEU A 93 -3.90 6.76 7.25
C LEU A 93 -3.01 7.15 6.06
N ALA A 94 -2.47 6.18 5.32
CA ALA A 94 -1.70 6.48 4.11
C ALA A 94 -2.59 7.10 3.02
N PHE A 95 -3.75 6.50 2.75
CA PHE A 95 -4.78 6.96 1.82
C PHE A 95 -6.17 6.60 2.37
N PRO A 96 -7.04 7.58 2.67
CA PRO A 96 -7.02 8.95 2.13
C PRO A 96 -6.21 9.99 2.93
N VAL A 97 -5.88 9.76 4.21
CA VAL A 97 -5.51 10.87 5.12
C VAL A 97 -4.24 11.62 4.70
N VAL A 98 -3.09 10.97 4.61
CA VAL A 98 -1.84 11.66 4.25
C VAL A 98 -1.90 12.21 2.83
N PHE A 99 -2.54 11.48 1.90
CA PHE A 99 -2.68 11.94 0.52
C PHE A 99 -3.41 13.27 0.41
N PHE A 100 -4.64 13.37 0.92
CA PHE A 100 -5.44 14.58 0.75
C PHE A 100 -4.96 15.75 1.62
N LEU A 101 -4.32 15.49 2.76
CA LEU A 101 -3.79 16.56 3.61
C LEU A 101 -2.44 17.10 3.13
N PHE A 102 -1.60 16.28 2.49
CA PHE A 102 -0.22 16.67 2.17
C PHE A 102 0.14 16.51 0.68
N THR A 103 -0.13 15.34 0.08
CA THR A 103 0.28 15.07 -1.30
C THR A 103 -0.54 15.87 -2.32
N GLU A 104 -1.87 15.86 -2.19
CA GLU A 104 -2.77 16.45 -3.16
C GLU A 104 -2.74 18.00 -3.22
N PRO A 105 -2.55 18.72 -2.10
CA PRO A 105 -2.31 20.16 -2.16
C PRO A 105 -1.07 20.51 -2.99
N ALA A 106 0.02 19.74 -2.86
CA ALA A 106 1.21 19.94 -3.67
C ALA A 106 0.96 19.58 -5.15
N ASN A 107 0.27 18.47 -5.42
CA ASN A 107 -0.11 18.09 -6.78
C ASN A 107 -0.93 19.18 -7.47
N THR A 108 -1.85 19.83 -6.77
CA THR A 108 -2.74 20.84 -7.35
C THR A 108 -1.95 21.99 -7.96
N VAL A 109 -0.90 22.44 -7.27
CA VAL A 109 -0.01 23.50 -7.77
C VAL A 109 0.93 22.97 -8.85
N ILE A 110 1.57 21.82 -8.63
CA ILE A 110 2.56 21.25 -9.57
C ILE A 110 1.93 20.90 -10.92
N ARG A 111 0.70 20.37 -10.94
CA ARG A 111 -0.02 20.03 -12.19
C ARG A 111 -0.29 21.24 -13.09
N GLN A 112 -0.37 22.44 -12.51
CA GLN A 112 -0.58 23.69 -13.25
C GLN A 112 0.73 24.36 -13.67
N ALA A 113 1.87 23.93 -13.09
CA ALA A 113 3.18 24.49 -13.38
C ALA A 113 3.75 23.95 -14.70
N THR A 114 4.66 24.74 -15.29
CA THR A 114 5.47 24.30 -16.45
C THR A 114 6.96 24.44 -16.13
N PRO A 115 7.84 23.74 -16.84
CA PRO A 115 9.29 23.93 -16.68
C PRO A 115 9.76 25.37 -16.92
N GLN A 116 9.00 26.17 -17.68
CA GLN A 116 9.27 27.59 -17.95
C GLN A 116 8.70 28.53 -16.89
N SER A 117 7.76 28.06 -16.08
CA SER A 117 7.06 28.84 -15.04
C SER A 117 6.96 28.02 -13.75
N VAL A 118 8.10 27.93 -13.05
CA VAL A 118 8.22 27.19 -11.80
C VAL A 118 7.68 28.06 -10.64
N PRO A 119 6.81 27.52 -9.75
CA PRO A 119 6.31 28.28 -8.61
C PRO A 119 7.43 28.80 -7.70
N ALA A 120 7.29 30.01 -7.16
CA ALA A 120 8.31 30.60 -6.28
C ALA A 120 8.60 29.73 -5.03
N ASN A 121 7.58 29.04 -4.51
CA ASN A 121 7.68 28.13 -3.37
C ASN A 121 7.92 26.65 -3.75
N TRP A 122 8.42 26.37 -4.96
CA TRP A 122 8.57 24.99 -5.47
C TRP A 122 9.37 24.07 -4.53
N MET A 123 10.37 24.58 -3.81
CA MET A 123 11.16 23.76 -2.88
C MET A 123 10.31 23.23 -1.73
N GLN A 124 9.39 24.06 -1.21
CA GLN A 124 8.44 23.65 -0.18
C GLN A 124 7.47 22.60 -0.73
N LEU A 125 6.94 22.82 -1.94
CA LEU A 125 6.05 21.87 -2.61
C LEU A 125 6.74 20.53 -2.85
N ARG A 126 8.01 20.53 -3.30
CA ARG A 126 8.84 19.34 -3.44
C ARG A 126 8.98 18.62 -2.11
N SER A 127 9.44 19.29 -1.06
CA SER A 127 9.61 18.66 0.26
C SER A 127 8.30 18.07 0.77
N GLN A 128 7.20 18.80 0.67
CA GLN A 128 5.87 18.30 1.06
C GLN A 128 5.47 17.06 0.25
N TRP A 129 5.70 17.06 -1.06
CA TRP A 129 5.35 15.95 -1.93
C TRP A 129 6.23 14.71 -1.67
N GLU A 130 7.57 14.87 -1.60
CA GLU A 130 8.50 13.75 -1.41
C GLU A 130 8.34 13.12 -0.01
N TYR A 131 8.29 13.92 1.05
CA TYR A 131 8.18 13.40 2.41
C TYR A 131 6.78 12.82 2.71
N SER A 132 5.71 13.33 2.08
CA SER A 132 4.39 12.69 2.20
C SER A 132 4.35 11.32 1.53
N HIS A 133 5.05 11.11 0.40
CA HIS A 133 5.21 9.79 -0.20
C HIS A 133 6.04 8.83 0.66
N ALA A 134 7.14 9.30 1.25
CA ALA A 134 7.92 8.50 2.20
C ALA A 134 7.09 8.09 3.43
N ALA A 135 6.30 9.01 3.98
CA ALA A 135 5.38 8.70 5.08
C ALA A 135 4.30 7.67 4.67
N ARG A 136 3.71 7.84 3.47
CA ARG A 136 2.74 6.89 2.90
C ARG A 136 3.35 5.50 2.74
N PHE A 137 4.58 5.40 2.24
CA PHE A 137 5.29 4.14 2.11
C PHE A 137 5.45 3.43 3.47
N CYS A 138 5.92 4.12 4.51
CA CYS A 138 6.06 3.54 5.84
C CYS A 138 4.73 3.03 6.39
N LEU A 139 3.66 3.82 6.26
CA LEU A 139 2.31 3.43 6.69
C LEU A 139 1.79 2.22 5.91
N GLN A 140 1.97 2.20 4.59
CA GLN A 140 1.57 1.07 3.74
C GLN A 140 2.39 -0.19 4.04
N LEU A 141 3.68 -0.08 4.33
CA LEU A 141 4.53 -1.21 4.71
C LEU A 141 4.08 -1.84 6.02
N ILE A 142 3.74 -1.02 7.01
CA ILE A 142 3.15 -1.50 8.27
C ILE A 142 1.80 -2.17 7.99
N GLY A 143 0.93 -1.50 7.21
CA GLY A 143 -0.40 -2.02 6.85
C GLY A 143 -0.32 -3.37 6.14
N PHE A 144 0.54 -3.48 5.14
CA PHE A 144 0.80 -4.69 4.37
C PHE A 144 1.37 -5.81 5.25
N SER A 145 2.35 -5.50 6.11
CA SER A 145 2.92 -6.46 7.06
C SER A 145 1.86 -7.06 7.99
N LEU A 146 0.95 -6.21 8.50
CA LEU A 146 -0.15 -6.67 9.35
C LEU A 146 -1.15 -7.54 8.57
N LEU A 147 -1.48 -7.19 7.32
CA LEU A 147 -2.31 -8.04 6.47
C LEU A 147 -1.66 -9.40 6.19
N LEU A 148 -0.34 -9.44 5.95
CA LEU A 148 0.40 -10.69 5.79
C LEU A 148 0.37 -11.53 7.08
N LEU A 149 0.63 -10.92 8.23
CA LEU A 149 0.56 -11.61 9.53
C LEU A 149 -0.84 -12.17 9.81
N SER A 150 -1.90 -11.46 9.42
CA SER A 150 -3.28 -11.95 9.52
C SER A 150 -3.49 -13.27 8.75
N VAL A 151 -2.92 -13.37 7.54
CA VAL A 151 -2.99 -14.60 6.74
C VAL A 151 -2.14 -15.70 7.37
N LEU A 152 -0.90 -15.40 7.74
CA LEU A 152 0.03 -16.38 8.32
C LEU A 152 -0.49 -16.98 9.64
N ARG A 153 -1.21 -16.21 10.45
CA ARG A 153 -1.82 -16.69 11.69
C ARG A 153 -2.95 -17.69 11.49
N GLU A 154 -3.55 -17.73 10.30
CA GLU A 154 -4.59 -18.70 9.97
C GLU A 154 -4.07 -19.89 9.14
N THR A 155 -2.81 -19.88 8.73
CA THR A 155 -2.19 -21.02 8.06
C THR A 155 -1.81 -22.09 9.09
N PRO A 156 -2.38 -23.30 9.03
CA PRO A 156 -2.01 -24.37 9.95
C PRO A 156 -0.53 -24.75 9.79
N ILE A 157 0.25 -24.69 10.88
CA ILE A 157 1.69 -24.99 10.87
C ILE A 157 1.97 -26.52 10.86
N ASN A 158 0.99 -27.35 11.25
CA ASN A 158 1.19 -28.80 11.44
C ASN A 158 0.22 -29.64 10.60
N HIS A 159 0.48 -29.83 9.31
CA HIS A 159 -0.19 -30.90 8.54
C HIS A 159 0.62 -32.21 8.53
N THR A 160 1.94 -32.15 8.78
CA THR A 160 2.82 -33.32 8.72
C THR A 160 2.72 -34.17 9.98
N ARG A 161 2.54 -33.56 11.16
CA ARG A 161 2.49 -34.29 12.43
C ARG A 161 1.22 -35.14 12.53
N ASP A 162 0.05 -34.56 12.26
CA ASP A 162 -1.23 -35.27 12.39
C ASP A 162 -1.44 -36.39 11.36
N ARG A 163 -0.88 -36.26 10.14
CA ARG A 163 -0.91 -37.36 9.15
C ARG A 163 -0.06 -38.55 9.60
N LEU A 164 1.15 -38.30 10.11
CA LEU A 164 2.05 -39.35 10.58
C LEU A 164 1.48 -40.09 11.79
N THR A 165 0.87 -39.40 12.76
CA THR A 165 0.21 -40.06 13.90
C THR A 165 -0.99 -40.89 13.46
N SER A 166 -1.75 -40.43 12.45
CA SER A 166 -2.92 -41.14 11.94
C SER A 166 -2.54 -42.42 11.21
N GLU A 167 -1.53 -42.36 10.34
CA GLU A 167 -1.00 -43.53 9.61
C GLU A 167 -0.31 -44.52 10.56
N GLN A 168 0.47 -44.04 11.54
CA GLN A 168 1.09 -44.91 12.56
C GLN A 168 0.04 -45.62 13.42
N MET A 169 -1.02 -44.93 13.84
CA MET A 169 -2.12 -45.55 14.58
C MET A 169 -2.89 -46.60 13.75
N GLN A 170 -3.00 -46.40 12.44
CA GLN A 170 -3.59 -47.39 11.54
C GLN A 170 -2.71 -48.64 11.40
N LEU A 171 -1.39 -48.47 11.22
CA LEU A 171 -0.43 -49.57 11.08
C LEU A 171 -0.27 -50.41 12.35
N THR A 172 -0.46 -49.82 13.54
CA THR A 172 -0.42 -50.58 14.81
C THR A 172 -1.72 -51.32 15.17
N ARG A 173 -2.79 -51.17 14.37
CA ARG A 173 -4.10 -51.82 14.59
C ARG A 173 -4.36 -53.03 13.69
N GLU A 174 -3.46 -53.32 12.76
CA GLU A 174 -3.42 -54.56 11.96
C GLU A 174 -2.47 -55.58 12.59
#